data_AF-A0A2P2LUJ9-F1
#
_entry.id   AF-A0A2P2LUJ9-F1
#
_cell.length_a   1.000
_cell.length_b   1.000
_cell.length_c   1.000
_cell.angle_alpha   90.00
_cell.angle_beta   90.00
_cell.angle_gamma   90.00
#
_symmetry.space_group_name_H-M   'P 1'
#
loop_
_entity.id
_entity.type
_entity.pdbx_description
1 polymer ?
#
loop_
_entity_poly.entity_id
_entity_poly.type
_entity_poly.pdbx_seq_one_letter_code
_entity_poly.pdbx_strand_id
1 'polypeptide(L)'
;MKPIELKTPPDQTQTITRTIFDIVREHGPLTVSETWEKVQEVGLRGLKGKRHMKIVMRWMRERQKIRLICNHVGPHKQFLYATWFTKSPTMQQTTHPKN
;
A
#
# COMPACT_ATOMS: atom_id res chain seq x y z
N MET A 1 18.90 -8.01 -3.12
CA MET A 1 18.67 -6.92 -2.13
C MET A 1 18.86 -7.50 -0.73
N LYS A 2 19.43 -6.74 0.21
CA LYS A 2 19.46 -7.16 1.62
C LYS A 2 18.02 -7.19 2.16
N PRO A 3 17.65 -8.20 2.98
CA PRO A 3 16.34 -8.23 3.62
C PRO A 3 16.07 -6.93 4.40
N ILE A 4 14.86 -6.42 4.32
CA ILE A 4 14.48 -5.25 5.12
C ILE A 4 14.28 -5.69 6.56
N GLU A 5 14.87 -4.96 7.49
CA GLU A 5 14.67 -5.13 8.92
C GLU A 5 13.94 -3.91 9.48
N LEU A 6 12.86 -4.17 10.23
CA LEU A 6 12.15 -3.12 10.95
C LEU A 6 12.78 -2.97 12.34
N LYS A 7 13.20 -1.75 12.67
CA LYS A 7 13.77 -1.42 14.00
C LYS A 7 12.70 -1.10 15.05
N THR A 8 11.46 -1.46 14.76
CA THR A 8 10.28 -1.17 15.59
C THR A 8 10.00 -2.39 16.46
N PRO A 9 9.59 -2.24 17.74
CA PRO A 9 9.23 -3.38 18.59
C PRO A 9 8.24 -4.34 17.90
N PRO A 10 8.29 -5.66 18.17
CA PRO A 10 7.43 -6.64 17.51
C PRO A 10 5.93 -6.33 17.60
N ASP A 11 5.44 -5.95 18.77
CA ASP A 11 4.01 -5.65 18.99
C ASP A 11 3.54 -4.43 18.19
N GLN A 12 4.39 -3.39 18.15
CA GLN A 12 4.15 -2.20 17.34
C GLN A 12 4.21 -2.55 15.84
N THR A 13 5.15 -3.39 15.43
CA THR A 13 5.25 -3.86 14.04
C THR A 13 3.99 -4.63 13.63
N GLN A 14 3.49 -5.53 14.48
CA GLN A 14 2.26 -6.27 14.21
C GLN A 14 1.06 -5.33 14.09
N THR A 15 0.92 -4.38 15.02
CA THR A 15 -0.17 -3.39 14.99
C THR A 15 -0.13 -2.56 13.71
N ILE A 16 1.03 -1.95 13.40
CA ILE A 16 1.21 -1.12 12.20
C ILE A 16 0.93 -1.91 10.93
N THR A 17 1.50 -3.11 10.81
CA THR A 17 1.35 -3.93 9.59
C THR A 17 -0.07 -4.45 9.43
N ARG A 18 -0.79 -4.74 10.52
CA ARG A 18 -2.20 -5.12 10.48
C ARG A 18 -3.07 -3.97 10.02
N THR A 19 -2.92 -2.79 10.61
CA THR A 19 -3.69 -1.60 10.21
C THR A 19 -3.45 -1.24 8.74
N ILE A 20 -2.20 -1.23 8.27
CA ILE A 20 -1.89 -0.97 6.85
C ILE A 20 -2.53 -2.03 5.95
N PHE A 21 -2.48 -3.31 6.34
CA PHE A 21 -3.10 -4.38 5.56
C PHE A 21 -4.62 -4.20 5.46
N ASP A 22 -5.28 -3.89 6.58
CA ASP A 22 -6.73 -3.71 6.63
C ASP A 22 -7.15 -2.50 5.78
N ILE A 23 -6.43 -1.37 5.84
CA ILE A 23 -6.65 -0.20 4.97
C ILE A 23 -6.57 -0.57 3.49
N VAL A 24 -5.48 -1.24 3.07
CA VAL A 24 -5.31 -1.64 1.66
C VAL A 24 -6.34 -2.69 1.23
N ARG A 25 -6.79 -3.54 2.16
CA ARG A 25 -7.84 -4.53 1.90
C ARG A 25 -9.20 -3.87 1.69
N GLU A 26 -9.55 -2.90 2.53
CA GLU A 26 -10.86 -2.25 2.55
C GLU A 26 -11.03 -1.23 1.42
N HIS A 27 -10.01 -0.41 1.18
CA HIS A 27 -10.07 0.68 0.20
C HIS A 27 -9.54 0.28 -1.20
N GLY A 28 -9.05 -0.95 -1.34
CA GLY A 28 -8.55 -1.47 -2.62
C GLY A 28 -7.08 -1.11 -2.89
N PRO A 29 -6.61 -1.29 -4.14
CA PRO A 29 -5.26 -0.93 -4.54
C PRO A 29 -4.98 0.56 -4.36
N LEU A 30 -4.06 0.92 -3.46
CA LEU A 30 -3.72 2.31 -3.14
C LEU A 30 -2.27 2.64 -3.48
N THR A 31 -2.01 3.87 -3.92
CA THR A 31 -0.65 4.43 -3.94
C THR A 31 -0.11 4.60 -2.52
N VAL A 32 1.22 4.83 -2.42
CA VAL A 32 1.86 5.18 -1.14
C VAL A 32 1.30 6.49 -0.56
N SER A 33 0.84 7.42 -1.39
CA SER A 33 0.26 8.68 -0.91
C SER A 33 -1.11 8.45 -0.31
N GLU A 34 -2.01 7.78 -1.05
CA GLU A 34 -3.36 7.49 -0.56
C GLU A 34 -3.32 6.60 0.70
N THR A 35 -2.42 5.62 0.75
CA THR A 35 -2.23 4.80 1.96
C THR A 35 -1.83 5.66 3.16
N TRP A 36 -0.95 6.66 2.95
CA TRP A 36 -0.50 7.53 4.03
C TRP A 36 -1.64 8.41 4.56
N GLU A 37 -2.44 8.99 3.67
CA GLU A 37 -3.62 9.79 4.03
C GLU A 37 -4.60 8.96 4.87
N LYS A 38 -4.95 7.75 4.42
CA LYS A 38 -5.85 6.84 5.15
C LYS A 38 -5.29 6.42 6.51
N VAL A 39 -3.98 6.19 6.59
CA VAL A 39 -3.29 5.90 7.87
C VAL A 39 -3.39 7.08 8.85
N GLN A 40 -3.33 8.31 8.36
CA GLN A 40 -3.52 9.50 9.19
C GLN A 40 -4.98 9.66 9.64
N GLU A 41 -5.95 9.40 8.76
CA GLU A 41 -7.38 9.45 9.09
C GLU A 41 -7.76 8.51 10.25
N VAL A 42 -7.22 7.28 10.27
CA VAL A 42 -7.47 6.32 11.36
C VAL A 42 -6.64 6.57 12.63
N GLY A 43 -5.79 7.61 12.64
CA GLY A 43 -5.00 7.99 13.80
C GLY A 43 -3.95 6.96 14.24
N LEU A 44 -3.40 6.17 13.32
CA LEU A 44 -2.43 5.11 13.65
C LEU A 44 -1.18 5.70 14.32
N ARG A 45 -0.94 5.30 15.57
CA ARG A 45 0.27 5.65 16.33
C ARG A 45 1.41 4.68 16.03
N GLY A 46 2.65 5.11 16.26
CA GLY A 46 3.86 4.27 16.10
C GLY A 46 4.57 4.39 14.75
N LEU A 47 3.95 5.03 13.76
CA LEU A 47 4.67 5.47 12.55
C LEU A 47 5.38 6.80 12.81
N LYS A 48 6.62 6.91 12.31
CA LYS A 48 7.45 8.12 12.44
C LYS A 48 7.24 9.11 11.28
N GLY A 49 6.39 8.74 10.30
CA GLY A 49 6.14 9.50 9.09
C GLY A 49 6.00 8.63 7.84
N LYS A 50 5.66 9.26 6.70
CA LYS A 50 5.45 8.61 5.40
C LYS A 50 6.64 7.77 4.93
N ARG A 51 7.87 8.23 5.20
CA ARG A 51 9.10 7.46 4.89
C ARG A 51 9.16 6.15 5.67
N HIS A 52 8.83 6.18 6.96
CA HIS A 52 8.80 4.97 7.80
C HIS A 52 7.72 4.02 7.30
N MET A 53 6.51 4.52 7.01
CA MET A 53 5.43 3.72 6.42
C MET A 53 5.87 3.03 5.12
N LYS A 54 6.54 3.75 4.21
CA LYS A 54 7.04 3.18 2.95
C LYS A 54 8.03 2.03 3.19
N ILE A 55 8.88 2.09 4.21
CA ILE A 55 9.78 1.00 4.58
C ILE A 55 8.98 -0.21 5.08
N VAL A 56 7.98 0.02 5.94
CA VAL A 56 7.08 -1.04 6.43
C VAL A 56 6.32 -1.69 5.27
N MET A 57 5.79 -0.93 4.32
CA MET A 57 5.11 -1.48 3.14
C MET A 57 6.04 -2.32 2.26
N ARG A 58 7.31 -1.91 2.08
CA ARG A 58 8.29 -2.74 1.36
C ARG A 58 8.59 -4.04 2.13
N TRP A 59 8.76 -3.96 3.45
CA TRP A 59 8.94 -5.13 4.30
C TRP A 59 7.75 -6.10 4.21
N MET A 60 6.52 -5.57 4.24
CA MET A 60 5.30 -6.36 4.04
C MET A 60 5.26 -7.03 2.67
N ARG A 61 5.77 -6.36 1.62
CA ARG A 61 5.89 -6.92 0.27
C ARG A 61 6.89 -8.08 0.21
N GLU A 62 8.05 -7.94 0.84
CA GLU A 62 9.06 -9.02 0.91
C GLU A 62 8.50 -10.27 1.59
N ARG A 63 7.58 -10.09 2.55
CA ARG A 63 6.86 -11.18 3.23
C ARG A 63 5.52 -11.55 2.60
N GLN A 64 5.28 -11.12 1.36
CA GLN A 64 4.08 -11.43 0.57
C GLN A 64 2.73 -11.05 1.23
N LYS A 65 2.74 -10.17 2.23
CA LYS A 65 1.51 -9.66 2.88
C LYS A 65 0.72 -8.73 1.96
N ILE A 66 1.43 -7.97 1.13
CA ILE A 66 0.86 -7.08 0.10
C ILE A 66 1.67 -7.23 -1.19
N ARG A 67 1.07 -6.89 -2.33
CA ARG A 67 1.70 -6.91 -3.64
C ARG A 67 1.76 -5.52 -4.25
N LEU A 68 2.79 -5.26 -5.05
CA LEU A 68 2.91 -4.05 -5.85
C LEU A 68 2.40 -4.35 -7.26
N ILE A 69 1.44 -3.58 -7.73
CA ILE A 69 0.91 -3.66 -9.10
C ILE A 69 1.28 -2.38 -9.85
N CYS A 70 1.49 -2.50 -11.16
CA CYS A 70 1.66 -1.35 -12.04
C CYS A 70 0.36 -1.13 -12.80
N ASN A 71 -0.28 0.01 -12.56
CA ASN A 71 -1.41 0.50 -13.32
C ASN A 71 -0.90 1.46 -14.39
N HIS A 72 -1.18 1.17 -15.66
CA HIS A 72 -0.82 2.07 -16.77
C HIS A 72 -2.03 2.95 -17.09
N VAL A 73 -1.86 4.26 -16.98
CA VAL A 73 -2.88 5.26 -17.35
C VAL A 73 -2.31 6.04 -18.54
N GLY A 74 -2.61 5.55 -19.74
CA GLY A 74 -1.97 6.00 -20.97
C GLY A 74 -0.44 5.82 -20.91
N PRO A 75 0.37 6.87 -21.13
CA PRO A 75 1.83 6.78 -21.05
C PRO A 75 2.38 6.77 -19.62
N HIS A 76 1.54 7.04 -18.61
CA HIS A 76 1.98 7.16 -17.22
C HIS A 76 1.88 5.82 -16.47
N LYS A 77 2.90 5.53 -15.65
CA LYS A 77 2.93 4.37 -14.74
C LYS A 77 2.57 4.81 -13.33
N GLN A 78 1.51 4.24 -12.78
CA GLN A 78 1.12 4.38 -11.38
C GLN A 78 1.37 3.06 -10.65
N PHE A 79 2.07 3.12 -9.52
CA PHE A 79 2.33 1.95 -8.69
C PHE A 79 1.39 1.90 -7.51
N LEU A 80 0.62 0.82 -7.40
CA LEU A 80 -0.38 0.62 -6.36
C LEU A 80 -0.01 -0.59 -5.50
N TYR A 81 -0.27 -0.52 -4.20
CA TYR A 81 -0.20 -1.64 -3.29
C TYR A 81 -1.58 -2.25 -3.14
N ALA A 82 -1.68 -3.56 -3.30
CA ALA A 82 -2.93 -4.31 -3.18
C ALA A 82 -2.74 -5.51 -2.25
N THR A 83 -3.83 -6.03 -1.68
CA THR A 83 -3.83 -7.35 -1.04
C THR A 83 -4.26 -8.42 -2.03
N TRP A 84 -3.97 -9.69 -1.74
CA TRP A 84 -4.38 -10.83 -2.58
C TRP A 84 -5.90 -11.04 -2.60
N PHE A 85 -6.62 -10.46 -1.64
CA PHE A 85 -8.06 -10.61 -1.46
C PHE A 85 -8.83 -9.33 -1.82
N THR A 86 -8.15 -8.32 -2.36
CA THR A 86 -8.85 -7.13 -2.87
C THR A 86 -9.76 -7.55 -4.02
N LYS A 87 -11.06 -7.30 -3.89
CA LYS A 87 -11.98 -7.32 -5.03
C LYS A 87 -11.40 -6.32 -6.03
N SER A 88 -11.08 -6.79 -7.23
CA SER A 88 -10.49 -5.96 -8.28
C SER A 88 -11.28 -4.66 -8.37
N PRO A 89 -10.67 -3.47 -8.16
CA PRO A 89 -11.36 -2.26 -8.58
C PRO A 89 -11.57 -2.45 -10.07
N THR A 90 -12.82 -2.30 -10.51
CA THR A 90 -13.18 -2.26 -11.93
C THR A 90 -12.12 -1.42 -12.62
N MET A 91 -11.26 -2.04 -13.45
CA MET A 91 -10.29 -1.30 -14.24
C MET A 91 -11.12 -0.35 -15.07
N GLN A 92 -11.20 0.92 -14.67
CA GLN A 92 -11.70 1.97 -15.53
C GLN A 92 -10.64 2.12 -16.60
N GLN A 93 -10.70 1.25 -17.60
CA GLN A 93 -10.14 1.54 -18.91
C GLN A 93 -10.86 2.82 -19.32
N THR A 94 -10.18 3.95 -19.17
CA THR A 94 -10.56 5.16 -19.87
C THR A 94 -10.48 4.83 -21.36
N THR A 95 -11.61 4.41 -21.91
CA THR A 95 -11.80 4.33 -23.36
C THR A 95 -11.60 5.74 -23.88
N HIS A 96 -10.41 6.03 -24.41
CA HIS A 96 -10.23 7.23 -25.21
C HIS A 96 -11.26 7.18 -26.34
N PRO A 97 -12.19 8.14 -26.44
CA PRO A 97 -13.02 8.23 -27.63
C PRO A 97 -12.07 8.54 -28.79
N LYS A 98 -11.99 7.62 -29.76
CA LYS A 98 -11.34 7.88 -31.03
C LYS A 98 -12.15 9.00 -31.71
N ASN A 99 -11.52 10.16 -31.87
CA ASN A 99 -12.01 11.23 -32.71
C ASN A 99 -11.80 10.88 -34.17
#